data_AF-A6GRR8-F1
#
_entry.id   AF-A6GRR8-F1
#
_cell.length_a   1.000
_cell.length_b   1.000
_cell.length_c   1.000
_cell.angle_alpha   90.00
_cell.angle_beta   90.00
_cell.angle_gamma   90.00
#
_symmetry.space_group_name_H-M   'P 1'
#
loop_
_entity.id
_entity.type
_entity.pdbx_description
1 polymer ?
#
loop_
_entity_poly.entity_id
_entity_poly.type
_entity_poly.pdbx_seq_one_letter_code
_entity_poly.pdbx_strand_id
1 'polypeptide(L)'
;MLNKFVALTILGSTQIPSLSAEQIQFIEGPTIYISETNGLKVNQDAHTTFESFVRNWSQFEILIDKNLFPIKAPNCKQTIQLRFKGIEPIKNETNQVQKSRWELLERLRTNNIEDTTPVFLKIDTRHYINRSANGKYTLEYCNVFVE
;
A
#
# COMPACT_ATOMS: atom_id res chain seq x y z
N MET A 1 -1.65 -50.43 47.90
CA MET A 1 -0.70 -49.37 48.27
C MET A 1 -0.77 -48.26 47.23
N LEU A 2 -0.62 -47.03 47.72
CA LEU A 2 -0.66 -45.70 47.10
C LEU A 2 -0.23 -45.51 45.63
N ASN A 3 -1.05 -44.67 44.95
CA ASN A 3 -0.70 -43.50 44.12
C ASN A 3 0.47 -43.56 43.12
N LYS A 4 0.17 -43.17 41.87
CA LYS A 4 0.58 -41.86 41.32
C LYS A 4 -0.12 -41.54 39.99
N PHE A 5 -0.92 -40.48 40.02
CA PHE A 5 -1.29 -39.66 38.88
C PHE A 5 -0.05 -39.03 38.25
N VAL A 6 0.05 -38.98 36.91
CA VAL A 6 0.81 -37.92 36.22
C VAL A 6 0.04 -37.46 34.98
N ALA A 7 -0.51 -36.25 35.15
CA ALA A 7 -0.73 -35.16 34.21
C ALA A 7 -0.64 -35.39 32.69
N LEU A 8 -1.82 -35.24 32.08
CA LEU A 8 -2.12 -34.49 30.86
C LEU A 8 -1.00 -33.51 30.43
N THR A 9 -0.43 -33.71 29.25
CA THR A 9 0.26 -32.63 28.52
C THR A 9 -0.55 -32.35 27.26
N ILE A 10 -1.33 -31.29 27.32
CA ILE A 10 -2.04 -30.71 26.18
C ILE A 10 -0.95 -30.30 25.19
N LEU A 11 -0.93 -30.92 24.01
CA LEU A 11 -0.22 -30.41 22.85
C LEU A 11 -0.82 -29.05 22.54
N GLY A 12 -0.19 -28.01 23.08
CA GLY A 12 -0.48 -26.63 22.76
C GLY A 12 -0.34 -26.49 21.26
N SER A 13 -1.47 -26.38 20.58
CA SER A 13 -1.56 -25.83 19.25
C SER A 13 -0.79 -24.51 19.26
N THR A 14 0.38 -24.51 18.65
CA THR A 14 1.10 -23.28 18.31
C THR A 14 0.15 -22.48 17.45
N GLN A 15 -0.53 -21.51 18.05
CA GLN A 15 -1.18 -20.43 17.34
C GLN A 15 -0.06 -19.76 16.54
N ILE A 16 0.00 -20.06 15.25
CA ILE A 16 0.69 -19.23 14.29
C ILE A 16 0.12 -17.83 14.54
N PRO A 17 0.93 -16.84 14.94
CA PRO A 17 0.44 -15.48 15.04
C PRO A 17 -0.13 -15.16 13.67
N SER A 18 -1.45 -14.97 13.60
CA SER A 18 -2.07 -14.46 12.39
C SER A 18 -1.33 -13.16 12.10
N LEU A 19 -0.62 -13.11 10.97
CA LEU A 19 -0.19 -11.87 10.34
C LEU A 19 -1.47 -11.06 10.10
N SER A 20 -1.89 -10.34 11.15
CA SER A 20 -2.86 -9.29 11.07
C SER A 20 -2.17 -8.21 10.27
N ALA A 21 -2.27 -8.28 8.95
CA ALA A 21 -1.83 -7.23 8.05
C ALA A 21 -2.34 -5.91 8.62
N GLU A 22 -1.42 -5.10 9.14
CA GLU A 22 -1.75 -3.88 9.86
C GLU A 22 -2.61 -3.01 8.94
N GLN A 23 -3.81 -2.71 9.43
CA GLN A 23 -4.80 -1.97 8.69
C GLN A 23 -4.22 -0.60 8.33
N ILE A 24 -4.25 -0.22 7.06
CA ILE A 24 -3.83 1.13 6.63
C ILE A 24 -4.69 2.13 7.38
N GLN A 25 -4.08 3.15 7.99
CA GLN A 25 -4.79 4.17 8.77
C GLN A 25 -4.66 5.55 8.13
N PHE A 26 -5.65 6.40 8.41
CA PHE A 26 -5.52 7.84 8.25
C PHE A 26 -4.76 8.41 9.44
N ILE A 27 -3.64 9.07 9.17
CA ILE A 27 -2.77 9.63 10.20
C ILE A 27 -3.05 11.13 10.37
N GLU A 28 -2.94 11.91 9.28
CA GLU A 28 -3.29 13.34 9.24
C GLU A 28 -3.68 13.75 7.81
N GLY A 29 -4.79 14.48 7.65
CA GLY A 29 -5.41 14.63 6.32
C GLY A 29 -5.76 13.26 5.71
N PRO A 30 -5.91 13.14 4.38
CA PRO A 30 -6.12 11.85 3.76
C PRO A 30 -4.78 11.13 3.49
N THR A 31 -3.87 11.10 4.47
CA THR A 31 -2.58 10.39 4.33
C THR A 31 -2.73 8.93 4.72
N ILE A 32 -2.31 8.04 3.84
CA ILE A 32 -2.25 6.60 4.04
C ILE A 32 -0.89 6.21 4.62
N TYR A 33 -0.94 5.38 5.65
CA TYR A 33 0.20 4.67 6.22
C TYR A 33 0.23 3.22 5.76
N ILE A 34 1.32 2.78 5.15
CA ILE A 34 1.56 1.38 4.81
C ILE A 34 2.78 0.92 5.62
N SER A 35 2.56 0.12 6.67
CA SER A 35 3.66 -0.41 7.52
C SER A 35 4.50 -1.46 6.82
N GLU A 36 3.87 -2.36 6.08
CA GLU A 36 4.54 -3.45 5.38
C GLU A 36 4.30 -3.31 3.87
N THR A 37 5.39 -3.19 3.12
CA THR A 37 5.33 -3.13 1.66
C THR A 37 5.45 -4.49 0.99
N ASN A 38 5.77 -5.53 1.77
CA ASN A 38 5.87 -6.89 1.28
C ASN A 38 4.51 -7.39 0.76
N GLY A 39 4.49 -7.88 -0.47
CA GLY A 39 3.29 -8.33 -1.16
C GLY A 39 2.51 -7.24 -1.89
N LEU A 40 2.95 -5.97 -1.82
CA LEU A 40 2.39 -4.92 -2.66
C LEU A 40 2.76 -5.16 -4.12
N LYS A 41 1.74 -5.17 -4.98
CA LYS A 41 1.95 -5.29 -6.43
C LYS A 41 2.01 -3.91 -7.04
N VAL A 42 2.99 -3.69 -7.91
CA VAL A 42 3.08 -2.49 -8.74
C VAL A 42 2.73 -2.83 -10.19
N ASN A 43 2.04 -1.94 -10.88
CA ASN A 43 1.61 -2.15 -12.27
C ASN A 43 2.66 -1.72 -13.31
N GLN A 44 3.95 -1.88 -12.99
CA GLN A 44 5.04 -1.37 -13.83
C GLN A 44 6.00 -2.49 -14.21
N ASP A 45 6.36 -2.57 -15.50
CA ASP A 45 7.28 -3.57 -16.05
C ASP A 45 8.62 -3.58 -15.30
N ALA A 46 9.03 -4.74 -14.79
CA ALA A 46 10.25 -4.93 -13.99
C ALA A 46 11.55 -4.49 -14.69
N HIS A 47 11.55 -4.38 -16.02
CA HIS A 47 12.69 -3.95 -16.84
C HIS A 47 12.62 -2.47 -17.23
N THR A 48 11.62 -1.72 -16.77
CA THR A 48 11.57 -0.25 -16.96
C THR A 48 12.87 0.36 -16.45
N THR A 49 13.58 1.15 -17.25
CA THR A 49 14.73 1.95 -16.79
C THR A 49 14.28 3.27 -16.19
N PHE A 50 15.14 3.93 -15.41
CA PHE A 50 14.85 5.26 -14.87
C PHE A 50 14.51 6.28 -15.97
N GLU A 51 15.24 6.29 -17.08
CA GLU A 51 15.00 7.22 -18.20
C GLU A 51 13.64 6.93 -18.85
N SER A 52 13.27 5.66 -19.01
CA SER A 52 11.95 5.30 -19.54
C SER A 52 10.83 5.68 -18.57
N PHE A 53 11.05 5.50 -17.27
CA PHE A 53 10.12 5.91 -16.24
C PHE A 53 9.88 7.42 -16.26
N VAL A 54 10.93 8.23 -16.37
CA VAL A 54 10.82 9.69 -16.50
C VAL A 54 10.12 10.10 -17.80
N ARG A 55 10.47 9.50 -18.94
CA ARG A 55 9.77 9.76 -20.22
C ARG A 55 8.28 9.44 -20.14
N ASN A 56 7.91 8.44 -19.34
CA ASN A 56 6.54 8.04 -19.07
C ASN A 56 5.94 8.74 -17.83
N TRP A 57 6.37 9.98 -17.59
CA TRP A 57 5.80 10.90 -16.60
C TRP A 57 5.95 10.44 -15.14
N SER A 58 6.88 9.53 -14.87
CA SER A 58 7.13 8.97 -13.53
C SER A 58 5.84 8.50 -12.84
N GLN A 59 4.93 7.92 -13.63
CA GLN A 59 3.68 7.34 -13.18
C GLN A 59 3.86 5.85 -12.93
N PHE A 60 3.22 5.36 -11.87
CA PHE A 60 2.98 3.94 -11.61
C PHE A 60 1.78 3.83 -10.67
N GLU A 61 1.31 2.61 -10.46
CA GLU A 61 0.21 2.30 -9.55
C GLU A 61 0.64 1.22 -8.57
N ILE A 62 0.16 1.36 -7.34
CA ILE A 62 0.25 0.35 -6.30
C ILE A 62 -1.13 -0.30 -6.18
N LEU A 63 -1.18 -1.62 -6.18
CA LEU A 63 -2.39 -2.41 -6.03
C LEU A 63 -2.53 -2.84 -4.56
N ILE A 64 -3.56 -2.34 -3.90
CA ILE A 64 -3.87 -2.61 -2.49
C ILE A 64 -5.11 -3.51 -2.41
N ASP A 65 -5.09 -4.52 -1.54
CA ASP A 65 -6.31 -5.26 -1.21
C ASP A 65 -7.33 -4.30 -0.56
N LYS A 66 -8.56 -4.29 -1.05
CA LYS A 66 -9.64 -3.43 -0.58
C LYS A 66 -9.83 -3.52 0.93
N ASN A 67 -9.65 -4.70 1.52
CA ASN A 67 -9.87 -4.93 2.95
C ASN A 67 -8.80 -4.26 3.81
N LEU A 68 -7.64 -3.94 3.22
CA LEU A 68 -6.55 -3.23 3.90
C LEU A 68 -6.67 -1.71 3.77
N PHE A 69 -7.48 -1.20 2.84
CA PHE A 69 -7.59 0.24 2.56
C PHE A 69 -8.49 0.97 3.58
N PRO A 70 -8.14 2.20 4.03
CA PRO A 70 -8.82 2.86 5.15
C PRO A 70 -10.18 3.46 4.78
N ILE A 71 -10.45 3.65 3.48
CA ILE A 71 -11.71 4.21 2.99
C ILE A 71 -12.60 3.08 2.51
N LYS A 72 -13.87 3.11 2.91
CA LYS A 72 -14.86 2.18 2.38
C LYS A 72 -14.95 2.35 0.85
N ALA A 73 -14.70 1.27 0.11
CA ALA A 73 -14.79 1.22 -1.34
C ALA A 73 -15.87 0.20 -1.78
N PRO A 74 -17.18 0.49 -1.59
CA PRO A 74 -18.25 -0.51 -1.70
C PRO A 74 -18.31 -1.16 -3.09
N ASN A 75 -18.00 -0.40 -4.13
CA ASN A 75 -18.08 -0.84 -5.53
C ASN A 75 -16.86 -1.67 -5.98
N CYS A 76 -15.81 -1.75 -5.15
CA CYS A 76 -14.60 -2.47 -5.49
C CYS A 76 -14.68 -3.93 -5.06
N LYS A 77 -14.28 -4.83 -5.94
CA LYS A 77 -14.35 -6.27 -5.68
C LYS A 77 -13.22 -6.73 -4.77
N GLN A 78 -11.97 -6.44 -5.15
CA GLN A 78 -10.79 -6.99 -4.48
C GLN A 78 -9.68 -5.96 -4.30
N THR A 79 -9.44 -5.09 -5.30
CA THR A 79 -8.25 -4.24 -5.33
C THR A 79 -8.62 -2.77 -5.48
N ILE A 80 -7.81 -1.90 -4.88
CA ILE A 80 -7.81 -0.46 -5.04
C ILE A 80 -6.45 -0.05 -5.61
N GLN A 81 -6.48 0.78 -6.66
CA GLN A 81 -5.30 1.28 -7.35
C GLN A 81 -4.89 2.63 -6.79
N LEU A 82 -3.73 2.72 -6.14
CA LEU A 82 -3.13 4.01 -5.79
C LEU A 82 -2.33 4.49 -7.00
N ARG A 83 -2.85 5.48 -7.72
CA ARG A 83 -2.23 6.01 -8.94
C ARG A 83 -1.42 7.26 -8.62
N PHE A 84 -0.13 7.23 -8.89
CA PHE A 84 0.71 8.43 -8.81
C PHE A 84 0.37 9.38 -9.96
N LYS A 85 0.09 10.65 -9.65
CA LYS A 85 -0.15 11.68 -10.67
C LYS A 85 1.10 11.90 -11.52
N GLY A 86 0.96 12.08 -12.83
CA GLY A 86 2.10 12.36 -13.71
C GLY A 86 2.92 13.57 -13.31
N ILE A 87 4.23 13.45 -13.43
CA ILE A 87 5.18 14.56 -13.38
C ILE A 87 5.71 14.73 -14.80
N GLU A 88 5.44 15.89 -15.40
CA GLU A 88 5.91 16.20 -16.74
C GLU A 88 7.44 16.10 -16.81
N PRO A 89 7.99 15.38 -17.82
CA PRO A 89 9.43 15.33 -18.00
C PRO A 89 9.96 16.69 -18.45
N ILE A 90 10.98 17.20 -17.75
CA ILE A 90 11.72 18.39 -18.17
C ILE A 90 12.86 17.93 -19.08
N LYS A 91 13.04 18.61 -20.21
CA LYS A 91 14.06 18.22 -21.19
C LYS A 91 15.45 18.29 -20.56
N ASN A 92 16.19 17.18 -20.64
CA ASN A 92 17.56 17.02 -20.13
C ASN A 92 17.73 17.21 -18.61
N GLU A 93 16.63 17.22 -17.86
CA GLU A 93 16.67 17.40 -16.41
C GLU A 93 15.79 16.35 -15.72
N THR A 94 16.22 15.93 -14.55
CA THR A 94 15.41 15.12 -13.64
C THR A 94 15.27 15.85 -12.34
N ASN A 95 14.04 16.06 -11.89
CA ASN A 95 13.79 16.70 -10.61
C ASN A 95 13.85 15.68 -9.46
N GLN A 96 13.96 16.19 -8.23
CA GLN A 96 14.07 15.35 -7.03
C GLN A 96 12.85 14.44 -6.84
N VAL A 97 11.66 14.91 -7.20
CA VAL A 97 10.41 14.14 -7.04
C VAL A 97 10.40 12.90 -7.95
N GLN A 98 10.90 13.02 -9.18
CA GLN A 98 11.04 11.89 -10.11
C GLN A 98 12.03 10.85 -9.58
N LYS A 99 13.14 11.27 -8.97
CA LYS A 99 14.12 10.39 -8.34
C LYS A 99 13.52 9.65 -7.14
N SER A 100 12.86 10.37 -6.23
CA SER A 100 12.22 9.76 -5.06
C SER A 100 11.11 8.78 -5.43
N ARG A 101 10.35 9.03 -6.52
CA ARG A 101 9.39 8.06 -7.04
C ARG A 101 10.03 6.83 -7.65
N TRP A 102 11.15 7.00 -8.35
CA TRP A 102 11.91 5.89 -8.88
C TRP A 102 12.46 5.01 -7.75
N GLU A 103 13.03 5.61 -6.71
CA GLU A 103 13.50 4.90 -5.52
C GLU A 103 12.36 4.11 -4.84
N LEU A 104 11.18 4.71 -4.71
CA LEU A 104 10.01 4.02 -4.18
C LEU A 104 9.60 2.84 -5.08
N LEU A 105 9.56 3.03 -6.39
CA LEU A 105 9.20 1.96 -7.33
C LEU A 105 10.19 0.78 -7.24
N GLU A 106 11.49 1.05 -7.23
CA GLU A 106 12.53 0.01 -7.11
C GLU A 106 12.42 -0.71 -5.77
N ARG A 107 12.25 0.04 -4.69
CA ARG A 107 12.02 -0.51 -3.35
C ARG A 107 10.85 -1.48 -3.33
N LEU A 108 9.70 -1.08 -3.89
CA LEU A 108 8.49 -1.92 -3.97
C LEU A 108 8.70 -3.16 -4.86
N ARG A 109 9.47 -3.06 -5.95
CA ARG A 109 9.77 -4.20 -6.84
C ARG A 109 10.63 -5.27 -6.21
N THR A 110 11.61 -4.85 -5.41
CA THR A 110 12.52 -5.80 -4.76
C THR A 110 11.81 -6.74 -3.79
N ASN A 111 10.59 -6.38 -3.35
CA ASN A 111 9.76 -7.15 -2.41
C ASN A 111 10.59 -7.74 -1.26
N ASN A 112 11.50 -6.92 -0.72
CA ASN A 112 12.41 -7.33 0.33
C ASN A 112 11.60 -7.55 1.61
N ILE A 113 11.52 -8.80 2.07
CA ILE A 113 10.76 -9.18 3.27
C ILE A 113 11.31 -8.54 4.55
N GLU A 114 12.57 -8.12 4.55
CA GLU A 114 13.21 -7.42 5.67
C GLU A 114 12.97 -5.91 5.65
N ASP A 115 12.44 -5.37 4.55
CA ASP A 115 12.13 -3.96 4.45
C ASP A 115 10.80 -3.62 5.15
N THR A 116 10.94 -3.25 6.41
CA THR A 116 9.86 -2.80 7.30
C THR A 116 9.66 -1.29 7.27
N THR A 117 10.32 -0.57 6.35
CA THR A 117 10.23 0.88 6.31
C THR A 117 8.81 1.28 5.87
N PRO A 118 8.09 2.12 6.62
CA PRO A 118 6.75 2.51 6.21
C PRO A 118 6.76 3.38 4.95
N VAL A 119 5.63 3.38 4.23
CA VAL A 119 5.35 4.31 3.13
C VAL A 119 4.18 5.19 3.51
N PHE A 120 4.38 6.51 3.35
CA PHE A 120 3.38 7.52 3.60
C PHE A 120 2.93 8.11 2.26
N LEU A 121 1.66 7.95 1.93
CA LEU A 121 1.11 8.44 0.67
C LEU A 121 -0.02 9.41 0.93
N LYS A 122 0.08 10.62 0.38
CA LYS A 122 -1.00 11.59 0.49
C LYS A 122 -2.03 11.32 -0.59
N ILE A 123 -3.26 10.97 -0.21
CA ILE A 123 -4.36 10.81 -1.15
C ILE A 123 -4.88 12.17 -1.62
N ASP A 124 -5.17 12.28 -2.91
CA ASP A 124 -6.02 13.35 -3.43
C ASP A 124 -7.51 12.99 -3.24
N THR A 125 -8.18 13.68 -2.32
CA THR A 125 -9.61 13.50 -2.03
C THR A 125 -10.55 14.26 -2.96
N ARG A 126 -10.03 15.07 -3.90
CA ARG A 126 -10.86 15.86 -4.82
C ARG A 126 -11.50 15.01 -5.91
N HIS A 127 -10.90 13.87 -6.22
CA HIS A 127 -11.34 12.96 -7.26
C HIS A 127 -11.72 11.60 -6.65
N TYR A 128 -12.82 11.02 -7.12
CA TYR A 128 -13.28 9.66 -6.80
C TYR A 128 -13.67 9.38 -5.33
N ILE A 129 -13.45 10.34 -4.44
CA ILE A 129 -13.80 10.26 -3.03
C ILE A 129 -14.99 11.18 -2.76
N ASN A 130 -16.05 10.59 -2.24
CA ASN A 130 -17.21 11.32 -1.75
C ASN A 130 -17.17 11.43 -0.24
N ARG A 131 -17.55 12.62 0.27
CA ARG A 131 -17.72 12.88 1.69
C ARG A 131 -19.20 13.02 1.98
N SER A 132 -19.76 12.12 2.79
CA SER A 132 -21.15 12.21 3.22
C SER A 132 -21.34 13.29 4.29
N ALA A 133 -22.60 13.70 4.53
CA ALA A 133 -22.96 14.73 5.50
C ALA A 133 -22.48 14.43 6.94
N ASN A 134 -22.31 13.17 7.29
CA ASN A 134 -21.74 12.73 8.58
C ASN A 134 -20.20 12.69 8.61
N GLY A 135 -19.54 13.26 7.60
CA GLY A 135 -18.09 13.37 7.51
C GLY A 135 -17.33 12.12 7.06
N LYS A 136 -18.03 11.01 6.75
CA LYS A 136 -17.38 9.77 6.30
C LYS A 136 -16.96 9.88 4.83
N TYR A 137 -15.78 9.35 4.52
CA TYR A 137 -15.29 9.19 3.15
C TYR A 137 -15.73 7.85 2.57
N THR A 138 -16.13 7.86 1.29
CA THR A 138 -16.38 6.66 0.50
C THR A 138 -15.66 6.81 -0.83
N LEU A 139 -14.96 5.76 -1.23
CA LEU A 139 -14.32 5.69 -2.53
C LEU A 139 -15.29 5.05 -3.53
N GLU A 140 -15.76 5.81 -4.51
CA GLU A 140 -16.76 5.31 -5.47
C GLU A 140 -16.16 4.46 -6.58
N TYR A 141 -14.90 4.73 -6.91
CA TYR A 141 -14.14 4.07 -7.98
C TYR A 141 -12.96 3.29 -7.39
N CYS A 142 -12.45 2.29 -8.10
CA CYS A 142 -11.39 1.43 -7.55
C CYS A 142 -9.98 1.98 -7.76
N ASN A 143 -9.87 3.30 -7.81
CA ASN A 143 -8.64 4.03 -8.01
C ASN A 143 -8.67 5.33 -7.21
N VAL A 144 -7.50 5.76 -6.77
CA VAL A 144 -7.31 6.98 -6.02
C VAL A 144 -5.98 7.59 -6.42
N PHE A 145 -5.93 8.91 -6.57
CA PHE A 145 -4.67 9.58 -6.87
C PHE A 145 -3.85 9.79 -5.59
N VAL A 146 -2.54 9.62 -5.71
CA VAL A 146 -1.58 9.87 -4.62
C VAL A 146 -0.42 10.76 -5.09
N GLU A 147 0.19 11.44 -4.14
CA GLU A 147 1.42 12.25 -4.29
C GLU A 147 2.58 11.68 -3.48
#